data_AF-A0A7S2MY21-F1
#
_entry.id   AF-A0A7S2MY21-F1
#
_cell.length_a   1.000
_cell.length_b   1.000
_cell.length_c   1.000
_cell.angle_alpha   90.00
_cell.angle_beta   90.00
_cell.angle_gamma   90.00
#
_symmetry.space_group_name_H-M   'P 1'
#
loop_
_entity.id
_entity.type
_entity.pdbx_description
1 polymer ?
#
loop_
_entity_poly.entity_id
_entity_poly.type
_entity_poly.pdbx_seq_one_letter_code
_entity_poly.pdbx_strand_id
1 'polypeptide(L)'
;ACDGEALTLPRRLRGGRQKAAEASRNDQADGDEEDEITGPTLLPVRLVELQWENQPFHMMKVLVPIWPQVAKWWTEENVQVAARIDHRITGRPQIKLQITGPTPLQIGEAEVQGVLAIVELPEGAVLSDVSIGWLQVTAEFDPLSELGPIKALLVTCPFQPQGGHPIMSARTALSGSRHPLRWLLLPWLLLLLPFVAGSSVGPLAA
;
A
#
# COMPACT_ATOMS: atom_id res chain seq x y z
N ALA A 1 -19.49 -19.80 22.77
CA ALA A 1 -18.03 -19.72 22.87
C ALA A 1 -17.58 -18.74 21.80
N CYS A 2 -17.11 -17.56 22.20
CA CYS A 2 -16.67 -16.53 21.27
C CYS A 2 -15.14 -16.59 21.28
N ASP A 3 -14.57 -17.29 20.32
CA ASP A 3 -13.13 -17.35 20.14
C ASP A 3 -12.67 -16.04 19.50
N GLY A 4 -11.94 -15.24 20.27
CA GLY A 4 -11.32 -14.01 19.81
C GLY A 4 -10.06 -14.33 19.00
N GLU A 5 -10.18 -14.33 17.67
CA GLU A 5 -9.01 -14.38 16.79
C GLU A 5 -8.19 -13.09 16.93
N ALA A 6 -6.98 -13.25 17.45
CA ALA A 6 -6.01 -12.19 17.60
C ALA A 6 -5.47 -11.76 16.22
N LEU A 7 -5.80 -10.53 15.82
CA LEU A 7 -5.21 -9.83 14.68
C LEU A 7 -3.68 -9.79 14.84
N THR A 8 -2.99 -10.66 14.09
CA THR A 8 -1.53 -10.72 14.05
C THR A 8 -1.03 -9.62 13.13
N LEU A 9 -0.45 -8.56 13.71
CA LEU A 9 0.10 -7.43 12.96
C LEU A 9 1.32 -7.84 12.11
N PRO A 10 1.48 -7.28 10.88
CA PRO A 10 2.57 -7.63 9.99
C PRO A 10 3.93 -7.12 10.51
N ARG A 11 4.94 -8.00 10.42
CA ARG A 11 6.35 -7.72 10.72
C ARG A 11 6.89 -6.61 9.80
N ARG A 12 7.29 -5.47 10.40
CA ARG A 12 8.10 -4.43 9.73
C ARG A 12 9.43 -5.01 9.27
N LEU A 13 9.69 -5.03 7.97
CA LEU A 13 11.02 -5.27 7.40
C LEU A 13 11.91 -4.07 7.71
N ARG A 14 12.81 -4.24 8.69
CA ARG A 14 13.77 -3.21 9.11
C ARG A 14 14.96 -3.25 8.14
N GLY A 15 15.09 -2.22 7.30
CA GLY A 15 16.23 -2.04 6.39
C GLY A 15 17.55 -2.06 7.17
N GLY A 16 18.36 -3.09 6.93
CA GLY A 16 19.70 -3.23 7.47
C GLY A 16 20.66 -2.25 6.77
N ARG A 17 21.22 -1.33 7.56
CA ARG A 17 22.28 -0.41 7.19
C ARG A 17 23.60 -1.19 7.07
N GLN A 18 23.99 -1.57 5.85
CA GLN A 18 25.30 -2.19 5.61
C GLN A 18 26.39 -1.11 5.60
N LYS A 19 27.44 -1.39 6.38
CA LYS A 19 28.67 -0.61 6.47
C LYS A 19 29.46 -0.75 5.17
N ALA A 20 29.99 0.38 4.69
CA ALA A 20 31.03 0.44 3.68
C ALA A 20 32.34 -0.17 4.23
N ALA A 21 32.89 -1.13 3.50
CA ALA A 21 34.29 -1.53 3.51
C ALA A 21 34.62 -1.79 2.04
N GLU A 22 35.26 -0.83 1.36
CA GLU A 22 36.72 -0.68 1.26
C GLU A 22 37.29 -1.62 0.19
N ALA A 23 37.89 -0.96 -0.79
CA ALA A 23 38.24 -1.49 -2.09
C ALA A 23 39.41 -2.47 -1.99
N SER A 24 39.28 -3.61 -2.67
CA SER A 24 40.45 -4.34 -3.14
C SER A 24 40.29 -4.66 -4.62
N ARG A 25 41.28 -4.17 -5.34
CA ARG A 25 41.47 -4.11 -6.78
C ARG A 25 41.94 -5.50 -7.22
N ASN A 26 41.11 -6.22 -7.99
CA ASN A 26 41.54 -7.41 -8.70
C ASN A 26 41.19 -7.23 -10.18
N ASP A 27 42.20 -6.79 -10.94
CA ASP A 27 42.29 -6.98 -12.38
C ASP A 27 42.52 -8.48 -12.62
N GLN A 28 41.55 -9.23 -13.16
CA GLN A 28 41.85 -10.51 -13.80
C GLN A 28 40.71 -11.00 -14.71
N ALA A 29 41.05 -11.04 -16.01
CA ALA A 29 40.59 -11.96 -17.06
C ALA A 29 39.12 -11.93 -17.51
N ASP A 30 38.93 -11.26 -18.65
CA ASP A 30 38.02 -11.63 -19.74
C ASP A 30 37.86 -13.14 -19.87
N GLY A 31 36.62 -13.57 -19.66
CA GLY A 31 36.10 -14.87 -19.99
C GLY A 31 34.60 -14.68 -20.16
N ASP A 32 34.21 -14.15 -21.33
CA ASP A 32 32.83 -13.95 -21.77
C ASP A 32 32.15 -15.32 -22.02
N GLU A 33 32.08 -16.16 -20.99
CA GLU A 33 31.05 -17.18 -20.89
C GLU A 33 29.82 -16.48 -20.32
N GLU A 34 29.01 -15.94 -21.23
CA GLU A 34 27.61 -15.60 -20.96
C GLU A 34 26.89 -16.90 -20.61
N ASP A 35 27.09 -17.37 -19.37
CA ASP A 35 26.17 -18.29 -18.71
C ASP A 35 24.81 -17.62 -18.80
N GLU A 36 23.99 -18.10 -19.73
CA GLU A 36 22.60 -17.73 -19.88
C GLU A 36 21.90 -18.23 -18.62
N ILE A 37 22.04 -17.46 -17.53
CA ILE A 37 21.46 -17.73 -16.22
C ILE A 37 19.97 -17.91 -16.49
N THR A 38 19.56 -19.17 -16.59
CA THR A 38 18.19 -19.55 -16.87
C THR A 38 17.41 -19.27 -15.60
N GLY A 39 17.09 -17.99 -15.42
CA GLY A 39 16.32 -17.51 -14.29
C GLY A 39 15.00 -18.29 -14.21
N PRO A 40 14.41 -18.40 -13.02
CA PRO A 40 13.14 -19.08 -12.86
C PRO A 40 12.12 -18.51 -13.85
N THR A 41 11.48 -19.38 -14.63
CA THR A 41 10.46 -18.97 -15.60
C THR A 41 9.27 -18.38 -14.84
N LEU A 42 9.08 -17.06 -14.96
CA LEU A 42 7.97 -16.33 -14.34
C LEU A 42 6.94 -15.96 -15.40
N LEU A 43 5.68 -16.23 -15.10
CA LEU A 43 4.57 -15.87 -15.97
C LEU A 43 4.10 -14.43 -15.70
N PRO A 44 4.08 -13.53 -16.69
CA PRO A 44 3.49 -12.21 -16.51
C PRO A 44 1.96 -12.32 -16.38
N VAL A 45 1.41 -11.87 -15.25
CA VAL A 45 -0.03 -11.89 -14.99
C VAL A 45 -0.53 -10.49 -14.67
N ARG A 46 -1.67 -10.16 -15.25
CA ARG A 46 -2.40 -8.93 -14.94
C ARG A 46 -3.25 -9.12 -13.68
N LEU A 47 -3.11 -8.19 -12.75
CA LEU A 47 -3.98 -8.09 -11.59
C LEU A 47 -5.13 -7.11 -11.85
N VAL A 48 -6.29 -7.41 -11.30
CA VAL A 48 -7.49 -6.57 -11.29
C VAL A 48 -7.63 -5.98 -9.89
N GLU A 49 -7.91 -4.68 -9.84
CA GLU A 49 -8.17 -3.96 -8.61
C GLU A 49 -9.64 -4.10 -8.23
N LEU A 50 -9.88 -4.60 -7.02
CA LEU A 50 -11.21 -4.64 -6.41
C LEU A 50 -11.51 -3.29 -5.78
N GLN A 51 -12.77 -2.88 -5.85
CA GLN A 51 -13.19 -1.63 -5.22
C GLN A 51 -13.05 -1.76 -3.70
N TRP A 52 -12.31 -0.81 -3.11
CA TRP A 52 -12.12 -0.72 -1.67
C TRP A 52 -12.25 0.72 -1.20
N GLU A 53 -12.75 0.91 0.01
CA GLU A 53 -12.93 2.24 0.58
C GLU A 53 -11.56 2.82 0.99
N ASN A 54 -11.16 3.91 0.31
CA ASN A 54 -9.89 4.55 0.59
C ASN A 54 -9.95 5.34 1.91
N GLN A 55 -8.87 5.26 2.69
CA GLN A 55 -8.73 6.06 3.91
C GLN A 55 -8.03 7.39 3.62
N PRO A 56 -8.29 8.44 4.43
CA PRO A 56 -7.53 9.67 4.31
C PRO A 56 -6.03 9.39 4.50
N PHE A 57 -5.21 9.96 3.60
CA PHE A 57 -3.75 9.87 3.59
C PHE A 57 -3.16 8.47 3.37
N HIS A 58 -3.98 7.47 3.04
CA HIS A 58 -3.53 6.13 2.74
C HIS A 58 -4.26 5.62 1.51
N MET A 59 -3.50 5.11 0.55
CA MET A 59 -4.05 4.37 -0.57
C MET A 59 -4.00 2.88 -0.24
N MET A 60 -5.10 2.19 -0.52
CA MET A 60 -5.22 0.75 -0.39
C MET A 60 -5.66 0.18 -1.73
N LYS A 61 -4.92 -0.81 -2.25
CA LYS A 61 -5.29 -1.57 -3.44
C LYS A 61 -5.45 -3.03 -3.06
N VAL A 62 -6.63 -3.57 -3.32
CA VAL A 62 -6.92 -5.00 -3.18
C VAL A 62 -6.87 -5.61 -4.56
N LEU A 63 -5.94 -6.54 -4.79
CA LEU A 63 -5.59 -7.02 -6.12
C LEU A 63 -5.76 -8.54 -6.21
N VAL A 64 -6.37 -9.00 -7.30
CA VAL A 64 -6.54 -10.43 -7.63
C VAL A 64 -6.13 -10.70 -9.08
N PRO A 65 -5.59 -11.88 -9.42
CA PRO A 65 -5.24 -12.22 -10.79
C PRO A 65 -6.50 -12.48 -11.57
N ILE A 66 -6.52 -12.03 -12.81
CA ILE A 66 -7.67 -12.23 -13.69
C ILE A 66 -7.84 -13.71 -14.10
N TRP A 67 -6.79 -14.52 -13.98
CA TRP A 67 -6.81 -15.94 -14.38
C TRP A 67 -7.21 -16.84 -13.19
N PRO A 68 -8.31 -17.60 -13.29
CA PRO A 68 -8.78 -18.49 -12.22
C PRO A 68 -7.73 -19.48 -11.73
N GLN A 69 -6.91 -20.03 -12.64
CA GLN A 69 -5.86 -21.00 -12.30
C GLN A 69 -4.81 -20.36 -11.39
N VAL A 70 -4.43 -19.12 -11.67
CA VAL A 70 -3.49 -18.34 -10.84
C VAL A 70 -4.15 -17.99 -9.49
N ALA A 71 -5.41 -17.53 -9.53
CA ALA A 71 -6.19 -17.18 -8.34
C ALA A 71 -6.39 -18.37 -7.39
N LYS A 72 -6.54 -19.57 -7.95
CA LYS A 72 -6.66 -20.81 -7.18
C LYS A 72 -5.32 -21.20 -6.60
N TRP A 73 -4.29 -21.32 -7.44
CA TRP A 73 -2.94 -21.70 -7.03
C TRP A 73 -2.41 -20.84 -5.89
N TRP A 74 -2.44 -19.50 -6.02
CA TRP A 74 -1.87 -18.65 -4.97
C TRP A 74 -2.71 -18.61 -3.67
N THR A 75 -3.95 -19.12 -3.71
CA THR A 75 -4.89 -19.15 -2.58
C THR A 75 -4.62 -20.40 -1.77
N GLU A 76 -4.52 -21.54 -2.45
CA GLU A 76 -4.26 -22.85 -1.85
C GLU A 76 -2.82 -22.95 -1.36
N GLU A 77 -1.87 -22.35 -2.07
CA GLU A 77 -0.45 -22.46 -1.76
C GLU A 77 0.04 -21.39 -0.76
N ASN A 78 1.15 -21.70 -0.08
CA ASN A 78 1.86 -20.76 0.77
C ASN A 78 2.86 -19.92 -0.05
N VAL A 79 2.32 -19.08 -0.94
CA VAL A 79 3.11 -18.25 -1.84
C VAL A 79 3.90 -17.16 -1.09
N GLN A 80 5.11 -16.89 -1.58
CA GLN A 80 5.97 -15.80 -1.13
C GLN A 80 5.90 -14.64 -2.12
N VAL A 81 5.94 -13.40 -1.61
CA VAL A 81 5.94 -12.18 -2.43
C VAL A 81 7.25 -11.44 -2.23
N ALA A 82 8.02 -11.33 -3.31
CA ALA A 82 9.14 -10.41 -3.41
C ALA A 82 8.66 -9.16 -4.17
N ALA A 83 8.85 -7.98 -3.56
CA ALA A 83 8.44 -6.72 -4.15
C ALA A 83 9.65 -5.84 -4.42
N ARG A 84 9.70 -5.27 -5.62
CA ARG A 84 10.73 -4.31 -6.03
C ARG A 84 10.06 -3.04 -6.53
N ILE A 85 10.39 -1.93 -5.89
CA ILE A 85 9.89 -0.61 -6.26
C ILE A 85 10.70 -0.10 -7.46
N ASP A 86 10.01 0.22 -8.55
CA ASP A 86 10.62 0.75 -9.77
C ASP A 86 10.53 2.28 -9.75
N HIS A 87 11.69 2.93 -9.57
CA HIS A 87 11.82 4.39 -9.56
C HIS A 87 12.06 4.88 -10.97
N ARG A 88 11.00 4.88 -11.79
CA ARG A 88 11.09 5.43 -13.14
C ARG A 88 11.21 6.95 -13.07
N ILE A 89 12.11 7.51 -13.88
CA ILE A 89 12.29 8.97 -14.00
C ILE A 89 11.02 9.61 -14.58
N THR A 90 10.33 8.89 -15.47
CA THR A 90 9.09 9.32 -16.13
C THR A 90 7.97 8.29 -15.94
N GLY A 91 6.75 8.77 -15.69
CA GLY A 91 5.56 7.94 -15.55
C GLY A 91 5.13 7.74 -14.09
N ARG A 92 4.11 6.91 -13.90
CA ARG A 92 3.59 6.61 -12.57
C ARG A 92 4.53 5.67 -11.82
N PRO A 93 4.66 5.81 -10.49
CA PRO A 93 5.41 4.86 -9.69
C PRO A 93 4.83 3.45 -9.80
N GLN A 94 5.70 2.44 -9.86
CA GLN A 94 5.30 1.05 -10.03
C GLN A 94 5.97 0.14 -9.01
N ILE A 95 5.24 -0.88 -8.57
CA ILE A 95 5.79 -2.00 -7.81
C ILE A 95 5.80 -3.23 -8.72
N LYS A 96 6.98 -3.80 -8.94
CA LYS A 96 7.13 -5.11 -9.57
C LYS A 96 7.04 -6.16 -8.48
N LEU A 97 6.12 -7.09 -8.65
CA LEU A 97 5.85 -8.18 -7.73
C LEU A 97 6.27 -9.49 -8.38
N GLN A 98 7.09 -10.26 -7.68
CA GLN A 98 7.41 -11.63 -8.01
C GLN A 98 6.76 -12.52 -6.94
N ILE A 99 5.83 -13.36 -7.36
CA ILE A 99 5.05 -14.24 -6.49
C ILE A 99 5.45 -15.68 -6.81
N THR A 100 6.04 -16.38 -5.85
CA THR A 100 6.56 -17.74 -6.04
C THR A 100 5.95 -18.68 -5.03
N GLY A 101 5.51 -19.85 -5.48
CA GLY A 101 4.94 -20.89 -4.62
C GLY A 101 5.94 -22.02 -4.36
N PRO A 102 5.65 -22.90 -3.38
CA PRO A 102 6.42 -24.12 -3.18
C PRO A 102 6.18 -25.13 -4.31
N THR A 103 4.96 -25.14 -4.89
CA THR A 103 4.59 -25.94 -6.04
C THR A 103 4.58 -25.07 -7.30
N PRO A 104 5.14 -25.54 -8.42
CA PRO A 104 5.05 -24.84 -9.69
C PRO A 104 3.60 -24.71 -10.16
N LEU A 105 3.31 -23.60 -10.81
CA LEU A 105 2.01 -23.32 -11.41
C LEU A 105 1.94 -23.97 -12.78
N GLN A 106 0.94 -24.83 -12.99
CA GLN A 106 0.65 -25.43 -14.29
C GLN A 106 -0.39 -24.60 -15.04
N ILE A 107 -0.05 -24.17 -16.26
CA ILE A 107 -0.98 -23.50 -17.18
C ILE A 107 -0.92 -24.20 -18.53
N GLY A 108 -1.94 -25.01 -18.82
CA GLY A 108 -1.92 -25.88 -19.99
C GLY A 108 -0.79 -26.91 -19.84
N GLU A 109 0.13 -26.93 -20.80
CA GLU A 109 1.31 -27.80 -20.81
C GLU A 109 2.56 -27.13 -20.20
N ALA A 110 2.48 -25.83 -19.88
CA ALA A 110 3.61 -25.09 -19.33
C ALA A 110 3.63 -25.15 -17.80
N GLU A 111 4.83 -25.34 -17.26
CA GLU A 111 5.11 -25.27 -15.83
C GLU A 111 5.94 -24.03 -15.54
N VAL A 112 5.43 -23.14 -14.68
CA VAL A 112 6.10 -21.89 -14.29
C VAL A 112 6.33 -21.85 -12.79
N GLN A 113 7.48 -21.34 -12.35
CA GLN A 113 7.80 -21.31 -10.91
C GLN A 113 7.02 -20.25 -10.14
N GLY A 114 6.47 -19.28 -10.86
CA GLY A 114 5.73 -18.20 -10.24
C GLY A 114 5.19 -17.20 -11.24
N VAL A 115 4.78 -16.07 -10.69
CA VAL A 115 4.05 -15.04 -11.39
C VAL A 115 4.76 -13.71 -11.21
N LEU A 116 4.86 -12.95 -12.31
CA LEU A 116 5.31 -11.56 -12.32
C LEU A 116 4.11 -10.65 -12.52
N ALA A 117 3.92 -9.69 -11.62
CA ALA A 117 2.86 -8.69 -11.72
C ALA A 117 3.42 -7.28 -11.55
N ILE A 118 2.75 -6.30 -12.16
CA ILE A 118 3.10 -4.88 -12.03
C ILE A 118 1.89 -4.16 -11.44
N VAL A 119 2.13 -3.44 -10.34
CA VAL A 119 1.12 -2.62 -9.67
C VAL A 119 1.48 -1.16 -9.86
N GLU A 120 0.60 -0.42 -10.53
CA GLU A 120 0.73 1.01 -10.67
C GLU A 120 0.19 1.73 -9.43
N LEU A 121 0.97 2.66 -8.92
CA LEU A 121 0.64 3.50 -7.77
C LEU A 121 0.25 4.91 -8.25
N PRO A 122 -0.61 5.63 -7.52
CA PRO A 122 -0.96 7.00 -7.86
C PRO A 122 0.23 7.95 -7.66
N GLU A 123 0.19 9.08 -8.35
CA GLU A 123 1.14 10.18 -8.14
C GLU A 123 0.97 10.73 -6.71
N GLY A 124 2.08 10.86 -5.96
CA GLY A 124 2.05 11.24 -4.54
C GLY A 124 2.07 10.07 -3.54
N ALA A 125 2.11 8.83 -4.03
CA ALA A 125 2.40 7.66 -3.21
C ALA A 125 3.81 7.74 -2.60
N VAL A 126 3.92 7.54 -1.29
CA VAL A 126 5.18 7.56 -0.54
C VAL A 126 5.80 6.16 -0.55
N LEU A 127 6.76 5.95 -1.44
CA LEU A 127 7.34 4.63 -1.73
C LEU A 127 8.17 4.02 -0.59
N SER A 128 8.65 4.82 0.36
CA SER A 128 9.46 4.35 1.49
C SER A 128 8.71 3.46 2.46
N ASP A 129 7.38 3.57 2.51
CA ASP A 129 6.53 2.99 3.54
C ASP A 129 5.40 2.12 2.96
N VAL A 130 5.64 1.56 1.77
CA VAL A 130 4.73 0.59 1.15
C VAL A 130 4.72 -0.70 1.96
N SER A 131 3.53 -1.17 2.31
CA SER A 131 3.32 -2.50 2.89
C SER A 131 2.48 -3.37 1.96
N ILE A 132 2.83 -4.65 1.91
CA ILE A 132 2.17 -5.67 1.09
C ILE A 132 1.75 -6.78 2.03
N GLY A 133 0.48 -7.18 1.94
CA GLY A 133 -0.11 -8.22 2.76
C GLY A 133 -1.11 -9.06 1.98
N TRP A 134 -1.64 -10.07 2.66
CA TRP A 134 -2.68 -10.94 2.14
C TRP A 134 -3.99 -10.69 2.88
N LEU A 135 -5.08 -10.80 2.16
CA LEU A 135 -6.46 -10.64 2.65
C LEU A 135 -7.30 -11.73 1.98
N GLN A 136 -8.29 -12.29 2.68
CA GLN A 136 -9.30 -13.13 2.03
C GLN A 136 -10.46 -12.28 1.52
N VAL A 137 -10.85 -12.49 0.28
CA VAL A 137 -11.99 -11.82 -0.36
C VAL A 137 -12.87 -12.83 -1.09
N THR A 138 -14.13 -12.49 -1.29
CA THR A 138 -15.02 -13.20 -2.22
C THR A 138 -15.19 -12.33 -3.45
N ALA A 139 -14.81 -12.84 -4.62
CA ALA A 139 -14.99 -12.12 -5.88
C ALA A 139 -16.40 -12.37 -6.42
N GLU A 140 -17.19 -11.32 -6.62
CA GLU A 140 -18.57 -11.42 -7.15
C GLU A 140 -18.65 -11.25 -8.67
N PHE A 141 -17.57 -11.56 -9.39
CA PHE A 141 -17.49 -11.36 -10.85
C PHE A 141 -16.83 -12.55 -11.54
N ASP A 142 -17.27 -12.81 -12.77
CA ASP A 142 -16.75 -13.90 -13.59
C ASP A 142 -15.34 -13.57 -14.12
N PRO A 143 -14.44 -14.56 -14.25
CA PRO A 143 -14.60 -15.99 -13.94
C PRO A 143 -14.24 -16.38 -12.49
N LEU A 144 -14.07 -15.42 -11.57
CA LEU A 144 -13.59 -15.70 -10.21
C LEU A 144 -14.72 -16.04 -9.22
N SER A 145 -15.97 -15.73 -9.58
CA SER A 145 -17.20 -16.01 -8.81
C SER A 145 -17.33 -17.48 -8.37
N GLU A 146 -16.86 -18.41 -9.19
CA GLU A 146 -16.96 -19.86 -8.94
C GLU A 146 -15.93 -20.38 -7.92
N LEU A 147 -14.87 -19.62 -7.64
CA LEU A 147 -13.78 -20.06 -6.75
C LEU A 147 -14.10 -19.90 -5.27
N GLY A 148 -15.13 -19.11 -4.92
CA GLY A 148 -15.45 -18.78 -3.53
C GLY A 148 -14.41 -17.82 -2.91
N PRO A 149 -14.09 -17.98 -1.60
CA PRO A 149 -13.08 -17.16 -0.94
C PRO A 149 -11.68 -17.39 -1.51
N ILE A 150 -11.07 -16.32 -2.02
CA ILE A 150 -9.71 -16.32 -2.58
C ILE A 150 -8.79 -15.38 -1.81
N LYS A 151 -7.48 -15.65 -1.83
CA LYS A 151 -6.49 -14.68 -1.35
C LYS A 151 -6.39 -13.54 -2.36
N ALA A 152 -6.43 -12.33 -1.85
CA ALA A 152 -6.12 -11.10 -2.56
C ALA A 152 -4.87 -10.45 -1.96
N LEU A 153 -4.11 -9.79 -2.82
CA LEU A 153 -2.95 -9.02 -2.43
C LEU A 153 -3.40 -7.61 -2.01
N LEU A 154 -3.13 -7.23 -0.77
CA LEU A 154 -3.35 -5.89 -0.25
C LEU A 154 -2.05 -5.10 -0.37
N VAL A 155 -2.07 -4.02 -1.14
CA VAL A 155 -0.99 -3.03 -1.21
C VAL A 155 -1.45 -1.77 -0.51
N THR A 156 -0.76 -1.41 0.57
CA THR A 156 -1.04 -0.19 1.34
C THR A 156 0.13 0.75 1.25
N CYS A 157 -0.13 2.00 0.87
CA CYS A 157 0.90 3.02 0.73
C CYS A 157 0.42 4.33 1.37
N PRO A 158 1.22 5.01 2.20
CA PRO A 158 0.93 6.37 2.60
C PRO A 158 0.89 7.26 1.35
N PHE A 159 -0.04 8.20 1.37
CA PHE A 159 -0.32 9.08 0.25
C PHE A 159 -0.23 10.53 0.71
N GLN A 160 0.68 11.29 0.09
CA GLN A 160 0.76 12.72 0.28
C GLN A 160 0.12 13.39 -0.94
N PRO A 161 -1.10 13.96 -0.81
CA PRO A 161 -1.70 14.68 -1.90
C PRO A 161 -0.78 15.84 -2.28
N GLN A 162 -0.18 15.76 -3.47
CA GLN A 162 0.66 16.84 -3.97
C GLN A 162 -0.26 18.02 -4.32
N GLY A 163 -0.25 19.06 -3.47
CA GLY A 163 -0.52 20.43 -3.93
C GLY A 163 -1.97 20.85 -4.17
N GLY A 164 -2.95 20.33 -3.42
CA GLY A 164 -4.17 21.12 -3.16
C GLY A 164 -3.88 22.07 -2.01
N HIS A 165 -3.72 23.39 -2.25
CA HIS A 165 -3.53 24.38 -1.19
C HIS A 165 -4.47 24.11 0.00
N PRO A 166 -3.96 23.86 1.22
CA PRO A 166 -4.79 23.56 2.40
C PRO A 166 -5.63 24.75 2.90
N ILE A 167 -5.77 25.83 2.10
CA ILE A 167 -6.39 27.09 2.53
C ILE A 167 -7.93 27.05 2.44
N MET A 168 -8.54 26.09 1.73
CA MET A 168 -10.01 26.08 1.57
C MET A 168 -10.80 25.15 2.51
N SER A 169 -10.19 24.14 3.17
CA SER A 169 -10.94 23.27 4.09
C SER A 169 -11.24 23.87 5.48
N ALA A 170 -10.67 25.03 5.81
CA ALA A 170 -11.13 25.80 6.98
C ALA A 170 -12.35 26.68 6.68
N ARG A 171 -12.63 26.96 5.39
CA ARG A 171 -13.80 27.78 5.00
C ARG A 171 -15.08 26.96 4.93
N THR A 172 -15.04 25.71 4.48
CA THR A 172 -16.24 24.84 4.44
C THR A 172 -16.74 24.40 5.82
N ALA A 173 -15.91 24.47 6.86
CA ALA A 173 -16.39 24.33 8.24
C ALA A 173 -17.21 25.55 8.71
N LEU A 174 -17.07 26.72 8.08
CA LEU A 174 -17.71 27.98 8.51
C LEU A 174 -18.82 28.47 7.57
N SER A 175 -18.76 28.17 6.28
CA SER A 175 -19.74 28.64 5.31
C SER A 175 -20.66 27.49 4.84
N GLY A 176 -21.88 27.42 5.38
CA GLY A 176 -22.97 26.84 4.58
C GLY A 176 -24.19 26.23 5.28
N SER A 177 -24.13 25.78 6.53
CA SER A 177 -25.29 25.12 7.15
C SER A 177 -25.80 25.85 8.39
N ARG A 178 -27.09 26.19 8.34
CA ARG A 178 -27.91 26.71 9.43
C ARG A 178 -28.13 25.62 10.50
N HIS A 179 -27.06 25.10 11.10
CA HIS A 179 -27.21 24.16 12.21
C HIS A 179 -27.66 24.92 13.47
N PRO A 180 -28.82 24.58 14.06
CA PRO A 180 -29.34 25.27 15.25
C PRO A 180 -28.41 25.14 16.47
N LEU A 181 -27.52 24.14 16.47
CA LEU A 181 -26.49 23.96 17.50
C LEU A 181 -25.47 25.11 17.58
N ARG A 182 -25.27 25.90 16.50
CA ARG A 182 -24.40 27.08 16.56
C ARG A 182 -24.94 28.18 17.47
N TRP A 183 -26.27 28.33 17.55
CA TRP A 183 -26.90 29.29 18.45
C TRP A 183 -26.77 28.88 19.93
N LEU A 184 -26.61 27.58 20.22
CA LEU A 184 -26.39 27.08 21.57
C LEU A 184 -24.98 27.36 22.09
N LEU A 185 -23.97 27.42 21.22
CA LEU A 185 -22.57 27.66 21.60
C LEU A 185 -22.22 29.15 21.75
N LEU A 186 -22.97 30.03 21.10
CA LEU A 186 -22.74 31.48 21.12
C LEU A 186 -22.83 32.12 22.53
N PRO A 187 -23.81 31.79 23.39
CA PRO A 187 -23.86 32.34 24.76
C PRO A 187 -22.69 31.87 25.63
N TRP A 188 -22.23 30.63 25.46
CA TRP A 188 -21.05 30.13 26.17
C TRP A 188 -19.77 30.86 25.76
N LEU A 189 -19.63 31.17 24.47
CA LEU A 189 -18.48 31.90 23.93
C LEU A 189 -18.45 33.37 24.41
N LEU A 190 -19.62 34.01 24.52
CA LEU A 190 -19.76 35.35 25.12
C LEU A 190 -19.43 35.36 26.62
N LEU A 191 -19.79 34.30 27.34
CA LEU A 191 -19.46 34.14 28.78
C LEU A 191 -17.95 33.98 29.02
N LEU A 192 -17.23 33.36 28.09
CA LEU A 192 -15.78 33.14 28.21
C LEU A 192 -14.94 34.36 27.77
N LEU A 193 -15.52 35.27 27.00
CA LEU A 193 -14.85 36.46 26.47
C LEU A 193 -14.17 37.36 27.53
N PRO A 194 -14.78 37.69 28.69
CA PRO A 194 -14.12 38.49 29.72
C PRO A 194 -12.94 37.78 30.39
N PHE A 195 -12.95 36.44 30.47
CA PHE A 195 -11.81 35.68 30.99
C PHE A 195 -10.61 35.72 30.05
N VAL A 196 -10.86 35.64 28.74
CA VAL A 196 -9.80 35.75 27.73
C VAL A 196 -9.26 37.19 27.66
N ALA A 197 -10.14 38.20 27.70
CA ALA A 197 -9.71 39.61 27.67
C ALA A 197 -8.98 40.02 28.96
N GLY A 198 -9.44 39.57 30.12
CA GLY A 198 -8.86 39.88 31.44
C GLY A 198 -7.50 39.21 31.69
N SER A 199 -7.21 38.10 31.01
CA SER A 199 -5.92 37.40 31.12
C SER A 199 -4.76 38.12 30.42
N SER A 200 -5.04 39.18 29.65
CA SER A 200 -4.00 39.96 28.94
C SER A 200 -3.39 41.11 29.76
N VAL A 201 -3.96 41.42 30.93
CA VAL A 201 -3.36 42.40 31.86
C VAL A 201 -2.44 41.65 32.81
N GLY A 202 -1.26 41.29 32.31
CA GLY A 202 -0.18 40.76 33.15
C GLY A 202 0.30 41.82 34.16
N PRO A 203 0.71 41.43 35.37
CA PRO A 203 1.24 42.36 36.35
C PRO A 203 2.62 42.84 35.89
N LEU A 204 2.68 44.08 35.40
CA LEU A 204 3.92 44.86 35.41
C LEU A 204 4.19 45.25 36.87
N ALA A 205 4.77 44.32 37.63
CA ALA A 205 5.30 44.60 38.95
C ALA A 205 6.76 45.05 38.81
N ALA A 206 7.00 46.27 39.32
CA ALA A 206 8.29 46.89 39.57
C ALA A 206 8.98 46.31 40.81
#